data_AF-A0A8T6WG20-F1
#
_entry.id   AF-A0A8T6WG20-F1
#
_cell.length_a   1.000
_cell.length_b   1.000
_cell.length_c   1.000
_cell.angle_alpha   90.00
_cell.angle_beta   90.00
_cell.angle_gamma   90.00
#
_symmetry.space_group_name_H-M   'P 1'
#
loop_
_entity.id
_entity.type
_entity.pdbx_description
1 polymer ?
#
loop_
_entity_poly.entity_id
_entity_poly.type
_entity_poly.pdbx_seq_one_letter_code
_entity_poly.pdbx_strand_id
1 'polypeptide(L)' 'LAGVHGVSKVDISVVEMDQRTESLRVIIDGADIDFEELREKMLGYDAVIQSLDRVVVE' A
#
# COMPACT_ATOMS: atom_id res chain seq x y z
N LEU A 1 3.54 -7.35 0.50
CA LEU A 1 2.19 -6.85 0.11
C LEU A 1 1.38 -7.91 -0.65
N ALA A 2 1.93 -8.61 -1.65
CA ALA A 2 1.24 -9.65 -2.43
C ALA A 2 0.85 -10.97 -1.67
N GLY A 3 0.94 -10.99 -0.35
CA GLY A 3 0.57 -12.13 0.49
C GLY A 3 -0.38 -11.73 1.63
N VAL A 4 -1.09 -10.61 1.45
CA VAL A 4 -2.20 -10.17 2.31
C VAL A 4 -3.48 -10.82 1.78
N HIS A 5 -4.37 -11.23 2.67
CA HIS A 5 -5.62 -11.87 2.28
C HIS A 5 -6.48 -10.92 1.43
N GLY A 6 -7.13 -11.45 0.40
CA GLY A 6 -8.01 -10.66 -0.47
C GLY A 6 -7.31 -9.81 -1.53
N VAL A 7 -5.98 -9.69 -1.50
CA VAL A 7 -5.23 -8.91 -2.50
C VAL A 7 -5.06 -9.70 -3.79
N SER A 8 -5.68 -9.24 -4.88
CA SER A 8 -5.58 -9.83 -6.21
C SER A 8 -4.42 -9.25 -7.02
N LYS A 9 -4.12 -7.97 -6.82
CA LYS A 9 -3.07 -7.25 -7.54
C LYS A 9 -2.48 -6.15 -6.67
N VAL A 10 -1.16 -5.98 -6.79
CA VAL A 10 -0.43 -4.88 -6.17
C VAL A 10 0.36 -4.18 -7.27
N ASP A 11 0.15 -2.88 -7.41
CA ASP A 11 0.93 -2.01 -8.28
C ASP A 11 1.73 -1.04 -7.42
N ILE A 12 3.04 -1.00 -7.63
CA ILE A 12 3.94 -0.10 -6.90
C ILE A 12 4.62 0.77 -7.95
N SER A 13 4.34 2.06 -7.88
CA SER A 13 4.90 3.07 -8.76
C SER A 13 5.70 4.08 -7.94
N VAL A 14 6.95 4.32 -8.33
CA VAL A 14 7.74 5.39 -7.73
C VAL A 14 7.21 6.73 -8.25
N VAL A 15 6.74 7.59 -7.36
CA VAL A 15 6.21 8.91 -7.73
C VAL A 15 7.32 9.94 -7.75
N GLU A 16 8.13 9.96 -6.69
CA GLU A 16 9.25 10.88 -6.53
C GLU A 16 10.41 10.18 -5.84
N MET A 17 11.64 10.47 -6.29
CA MET A 17 12.86 10.06 -5.63
C MET A 17 13.58 11.33 -5.17
N ASP A 18 13.49 11.63 -3.88
CA ASP A 18 14.23 12.74 -3.28
C ASP A 18 15.54 12.23 -2.67
N GLN A 19 16.48 13.12 -2.33
CA GLN A 19 17.81 12.72 -1.85
C GLN A 19 17.80 11.97 -0.50
N ARG A 20 16.66 11.99 0.21
CA ARG A 20 16.51 11.42 1.56
C ARG A 20 15.30 10.52 1.73
N THR A 21 14.29 10.61 0.86
CA THR A 21 13.04 9.87 0.97
C THR A 21 12.50 9.54 -0.41
N GLU A 22 12.07 8.29 -0.60
CA GLU A 22 11.39 7.84 -1.81
C GLU A 22 9.88 7.87 -1.57
N SER A 23 9.15 8.59 -2.41
CA SER A 23 7.69 8.61 -2.40
C SER A 23 7.17 7.51 -3.30
N LEU A 24 6.61 6.46 -2.69
CA LEU A 24 6.02 5.32 -3.40
C LEU A 24 4.50 5.45 -3.40
N ARG A 25 3.88 5.31 -4.58
CA ARG A 25 2.44 5.11 -4.72
C ARG A 25 2.17 3.63 -4.86
N VAL A 26 1.39 3.11 -3.92
CA VAL A 26 0.98 1.71 -3.90
C VAL A 26 -0.52 1.65 -4.16
N ILE A 27 -0.91 0.99 -5.25
CA ILE A 27 -2.31 0.70 -5.57
C ILE A 27 -2.54 -0.78 -5.33
N ILE A 28 -3.58 -1.10 -4.56
CA ILE A 28 -3.89 -2.46 -4.14
C ILE A 28 -5.31 -2.75 -4.57
N ASP A 29 -5.45 -3.72 -5.46
CA ASP A 29 -6.74 -4.19 -5.96
C ASP A 29 -6.99 -5.61 -5.48
N GLY A 30 -8.22 -5.90 -5.11
CA GLY A 30 -8.55 -7.13 -4.40
C GLY A 30 -10.01 -7.14 -3.96
N ALA A 31 -10.44 -8.26 -3.41
CA ALA A 31 -11.75 -8.43 -2.80
C ALA A 31 -11.56 -8.71 -1.32
N ASP A 32 -12.36 -8.06 -0.47
CA ASP A 32 -12.30 -8.23 1.00
C ASP A 32 -10.89 -7.96 1.57
N ILE A 33 -10.28 -6.83 1.15
CA ILE A 33 -8.95 -6.42 1.60
C ILE A 33 -9.03 -5.96 3.05
N ASP A 34 -8.28 -6.62 3.93
CA ASP A 34 -8.11 -6.18 5.31
C ASP A 34 -7.11 -5.02 5.39
N PHE A 35 -7.63 -3.81 5.66
CA PHE A 35 -6.82 -2.61 5.81
C PHE A 35 -5.87 -2.67 7.02
N GLU A 36 -6.28 -3.31 8.13
CA GLU A 36 -5.43 -3.40 9.32
C GLU A 36 -4.26 -4.35 9.08
N GLU A 37 -4.47 -5.51 8.44
CA GLU A 37 -3.37 -6.41 8.04
C GLU A 37 -2.39 -5.69 7.11
N LEU A 38 -2.91 -4.89 6.19
CA LEU A 38 -2.09 -4.10 5.27
C LEU A 38 -1.23 -3.08 6.00
N ARG A 39 -1.83 -2.36 6.96
CA ARG A 39 -1.17 -1.36 7.79
C ARG A 39 -0.09 -1.98 8.66
N GLU A 40 -0.35 -3.13 9.29
CA GLU A 40 0.64 -3.86 10.07
C GLU A 40 1.82 -4.30 9.23
N LYS A 41 1.57 -4.82 8.01
CA LYS A 41 2.68 -5.18 7.10
C LYS A 41 3.47 -3.95 6.67
N MET A 42 2.84 -2.81 6.39
CA MET A 42 3.54 -1.57 6.04
C MET A 42 4.43 -1.08 7.19
N LEU A 43 3.93 -1.12 8.43
CA LEU A 43 4.73 -0.82 9.63
C LEU A 43 5.95 -1.73 9.74
N GLY A 44 5.82 -3.01 9.37
CA GLY A 44 6.95 -3.95 9.32
C GLY A 44 8.02 -3.64 8.27
N TYR A 45 7.72 -2.82 7.27
CA TYR A 45 8.69 -2.39 6.23
C TYR A 45 9.32 -1.02 6.52
N ASP A 46 9.16 -0.48 7.74
CA ASP A 46 9.57 0.89 8.08
C ASP A 46 8.93 1.93 7.14
N ALA A 47 7.76 1.60 6.59
CA ALA A 47 7.00 2.44 5.68
C ALA A 47 5.85 3.10 6.44
N VAL A 48 5.76 4.43 6.34
CA VAL A 48 4.68 5.21 6.94
C VAL A 48 3.65 5.55 5.87
N ILE A 49 2.39 5.15 6.10
CA ILE A 49 1.26 5.61 5.29
C ILE A 49 0.96 7.05 5.68
N GLN A 50 1.38 8.01 4.87
CA GLN A 50 1.14 9.44 5.11
C GLN A 50 -0.30 9.84 4.74
N SER A 51 -0.85 9.27 3.66
CA SER A 51 -2.20 9.57 3.17
C SER A 51 -2.78 8.40 2.38
N LEU A 52 -4.12 8.28 2.42
CA LEU A 52 -4.89 7.38 1.56
C LEU A 52 -5.58 8.23 0.49
N ASP A 53 -5.16 8.11 -0.76
CA ASP A 53 -5.70 8.92 -1.85
C ASP A 53 -7.13 8.51 -2.23
N ARG A 54 -7.41 7.21 -2.28
CA ARG A 54 -8.69 6.67 -2.75
C ARG A 54 -8.99 5.33 -2.09
N VAL A 55 -10.23 5.18 -1.63
CA VAL A 55 -10.79 3.91 -1.15
C VAL A 55 -12.03 3.62 -1.98
N VAL A 56 -12.11 2.41 -2.54
CA VAL A 56 -13.26 1.92 -3.30
C VAL A 56 -13.73 0.62 -2.64
N VAL A 57 -15.03 0.52 -2.37
CA VAL A 57 -15.66 -0.67 -1.79
C VAL A 57 -16.87 -0.97 -2.68
N GLU A 58 -16.90 -2.18 -3.25
CA GLU A 58 -17.99 -2.68 -4.11
C GLU A 58 -18.76 -3.82 -3.43
#